data_AF-A0A6L3EQF3-F1
#
_entry.id   AF-A0A6L3EQF3-F1
#
_cell.length_a   1.000
_cell.length_b   1.000
_cell.length_c   1.000
_cell.angle_alpha   90.00
_cell.angle_beta   90.00
_cell.angle_gamma   90.00
#
_symmetry.space_group_name_H-M   'P 1'
#
loop_
_entity.id
_entity.type
_entity.pdbx_description
1 polymer ?
#
loop_
_entity_poly.entity_id
_entity_poly.type
_entity_poly.pdbx_seq_one_letter_code
_entity_poly.pdbx_strand_id
1 'polypeptide(L)'
;EHVVLKVQQPKNAQKLLQQSGWTVKHNGNSRLVIKANSTSDAALINRQLVENGLNVYHLQLEQPTLEDIFLTLTNEKQAFQHFSISA
;
A
#
# COMPACT_ATOMS: atom_id res chain seq x y z
N GLU A 1 -5.74 -5.64 2.86
CA GLU A 1 -5.06 -4.84 3.89
C GLU A 1 -3.87 -4.15 3.24
N HIS A 2 -3.36 -3.10 3.87
CA HIS A 2 -2.15 -2.42 3.43
C HIS A 2 -1.42 -1.81 4.61
N VAL A 3 -0.12 -1.64 4.47
CA VAL A 3 0.68 -0.87 5.43
C VAL A 3 0.79 0.57 4.95
N VAL A 4 0.45 1.51 5.81
CA VAL A 4 0.77 2.92 5.64
C VAL A 4 2.07 3.21 6.37
N LEU A 5 3.02 3.76 5.63
CA LEU A 5 4.37 4.04 6.08
C LEU A 5 4.69 5.53 5.89
N LYS A 6 5.30 6.16 6.90
CA LYS A 6 5.93 7.46 6.74
C LYS A 6 7.41 7.40 7.14
N VAL A 7 8.25 7.88 6.23
CA VAL A 7 9.72 7.81 6.30
C VAL A 7 10.34 9.12 5.84
N GLN A 8 11.54 9.43 6.34
CA GLN A 8 12.25 10.66 5.98
C GLN A 8 12.68 10.68 4.50
N GLN A 9 13.00 9.52 3.94
CA GLN A 9 13.47 9.37 2.56
C GLN A 9 12.52 8.47 1.75
N PRO A 10 11.31 8.96 1.39
CA PRO A 10 10.28 8.14 0.76
C PRO A 10 10.70 7.54 -0.58
N LYS A 11 11.52 8.25 -1.38
CA LYS A 11 12.03 7.73 -2.65
C LYS A 11 12.99 6.55 -2.45
N ASN A 12 13.89 6.64 -1.47
CA ASN A 12 14.84 5.56 -1.16
C ASN A 12 14.10 4.34 -0.61
N ALA A 13 13.16 4.56 0.31
CA ALA A 13 12.32 3.51 0.87
C ALA A 13 11.47 2.81 -0.21
N GLN A 14 10.85 3.57 -1.11
CA GLN A 14 10.09 3.00 -2.21
C GLN A 14 10.97 2.10 -3.08
N LYS A 15 12.15 2.59 -3.50
CA LYS A 15 13.07 1.82 -4.34
C LYS A 15 13.50 0.52 -3.65
N LEU A 16 13.91 0.62 -2.38
CA LEU A 16 14.34 -0.54 -1.58
C LEU A 16 13.23 -1.59 -1.47
N LEU A 17 12.02 -1.17 -1.12
CA LEU A 17 10.89 -2.08 -0.94
C LEU A 17 10.45 -2.71 -2.27
N GLN A 18 10.43 -1.95 -3.36
CA GLN A 18 10.13 -2.48 -4.70
C GLN A 18 11.17 -3.51 -5.16
N GLN A 19 12.46 -3.27 -4.87
CA GLN A 19 13.54 -4.22 -5.16
C GLN A 19 13.40 -5.54 -4.39
N SER A 20 12.71 -5.53 -3.24
CA SER A 20 12.39 -6.72 -2.45
C SER A 20 11.02 -7.34 -2.77
N GLY A 21 10.39 -6.92 -3.87
CA GLY A 21 9.15 -7.51 -4.36
C GLY A 21 7.88 -6.91 -3.77
N TRP A 22 7.98 -5.88 -2.91
CA TRP A 22 6.79 -5.21 -2.38
C TRP A 22 6.12 -4.34 -3.43
N THR A 23 4.79 -4.42 -3.51
CA THR A 23 4.00 -3.45 -4.28
C THR A 23 3.82 -2.18 -3.46
N VAL A 24 4.52 -1.12 -3.85
CA VAL A 24 4.50 0.17 -3.15
C VAL A 24 3.88 1.24 -4.04
N LYS A 25 2.88 1.95 -3.50
CA LYS A 25 2.30 3.16 -4.08
C LYS A 25 2.75 4.38 -3.27
N HIS A 26 3.23 5.39 -3.97
CA HIS A 26 3.56 6.68 -3.36
C HIS A 26 2.37 7.62 -3.51
N ASN A 27 1.81 8.11 -2.40
CA ASN A 27 0.60 8.95 -2.41
C ASN A 27 0.91 10.41 -2.02
N GLY A 28 2.01 10.95 -2.58
CA GLY A 28 2.49 12.30 -2.28
C GLY A 28 3.17 12.44 -0.91
N ASN A 29 4.02 13.47 -0.78
CA ASN A 29 4.81 13.76 0.43
C ASN A 29 5.65 12.56 0.93
N SER A 30 5.61 12.30 2.24
CA SER A 30 6.37 11.26 2.93
C SER A 30 5.59 9.96 3.14
N ARG A 31 4.41 9.78 2.49
CA ARG A 31 3.49 8.66 2.74
C ARG A 31 3.60 7.59 1.65
N LEU A 32 3.94 6.37 2.05
CA LEU A 32 3.94 5.18 1.19
C LEU A 32 2.80 4.24 1.62
N VAL A 33 2.16 3.61 0.65
CA VAL A 33 1.14 2.58 0.85
C VAL A 33 1.67 1.28 0.25
N ILE A 34 1.83 0.26 1.09
CA ILE A 34 2.40 -1.04 0.70
C ILE A 34 1.32 -2.11 0.80
N LYS A 35 1.17 -2.92 -0.26
CA LYS A 35 0.29 -4.11 -0.20
C LYS A 35 0.92 -5.14 0.75
N ALA A 36 0.21 -5.45 1.84
CA ALA A 36 0.65 -6.34 2.92
C ALA A 36 -0.61 -6.95 3.57
N ASN A 37 -0.54 -8.19 4.03
CA ASN A 37 -1.72 -8.96 4.46
C ASN A 37 -1.63 -9.41 5.93
N SER A 38 -0.66 -8.90 6.69
CA SER A 38 -0.47 -9.30 8.08
C SER A 38 0.40 -8.32 8.88
N THR A 39 0.34 -8.45 10.20
CA THR A 39 1.28 -7.81 11.13
C THR A 39 2.71 -8.33 10.95
N SER A 40 2.89 -9.58 10.49
CA SER A 40 4.19 -10.14 10.13
C SER A 40 4.81 -9.42 8.93
N ASP A 41 4.03 -9.13 7.89
CA ASP A 41 4.48 -8.33 6.74
C ASP A 41 4.89 -6.93 7.18
N ALA A 42 4.09 -6.30 8.05
CA ALA A 42 4.41 -4.99 8.62
C ALA A 42 5.75 -4.99 9.37
N ALA A 43 6.02 -6.04 10.17
CA ALA A 43 7.28 -6.20 10.87
C ALA A 43 8.47 -6.43 9.92
N LEU A 44 8.29 -7.23 8.87
CA LEU A 44 9.29 -7.46 7.83
C LEU A 44 9.65 -6.17 7.09
N ILE A 45 8.64 -5.39 6.68
CA ILE A 45 8.82 -4.07 6.05
C ILE A 45 9.62 -3.14 6.98
N ASN A 46 9.23 -3.07 8.26
CA ASN A 46 9.94 -2.22 9.23
C ASN A 46 11.41 -2.61 9.36
N ARG A 47 11.67 -3.91 9.60
CA ARG A 47 13.01 -4.45 9.76
C ARG A 47 13.88 -4.11 8.55
N GLN A 48 13.37 -4.37 7.35
CA GLN A 48 14.10 -4.11 6.11
C GLN A 48 14.49 -2.62 5.96
N LEU A 49 13.60 -1.69 6.30
CA LEU A 49 13.88 -0.25 6.23
C LEU A 49 14.95 0.15 7.25
N VAL A 50 14.80 -0.27 8.50
CA VAL A 50 15.70 0.09 9.60
C VAL A 50 17.10 -0.50 9.39
N GLU A 51 17.20 -1.76 8.94
CA GLU A 51 18.48 -2.40 8.60
C GLU A 51 19.23 -1.69 7.47
N ASN A 52 18.50 -0.99 6.59
CA ASN A 52 19.08 -0.17 5.51
C ASN A 52 19.26 1.30 5.92
N GLY A 53 19.17 1.63 7.20
CA GLY A 53 19.41 2.97 7.74
C GLY A 53 18.29 3.98 7.46
N LEU A 54 17.10 3.52 7.02
CA LEU A 54 15.97 4.40 6.76
C LEU A 54 15.14 4.60 8.03
N ASN A 55 14.98 5.85 8.44
CA ASN A 55 14.21 6.19 9.63
C ASN A 55 12.69 6.13 9.37
N VAL A 56 12.01 5.21 10.05
CA VAL A 56 10.56 5.02 10.05
C VAL A 56 9.96 5.73 11.27
N TYR A 57 9.12 6.72 11.04
CA TYR A 57 8.45 7.47 12.13
C TYR A 57 6.95 7.19 12.22
N HIS A 58 6.39 6.44 11.28
CA HIS A 58 5.03 5.94 11.35
C HIS A 58 4.88 4.68 10.50
N LEU A 59 4.30 3.64 11.08
CA LEU A 59 3.95 2.40 10.40
C LEU A 59 2.64 1.87 10.99
N GLN A 60 1.65 1.65 10.13
CA GLN A 60 0.32 1.20 10.54
C GLN A 60 -0.24 0.20 9.53
N LEU A 61 -0.74 -0.93 10.01
CA LEU A 61 -1.56 -1.84 9.20
C LEU A 61 -2.99 -1.30 9.18
N GLU A 62 -3.48 -0.98 7.99
CA GLU A 62 -4.84 -0.51 7.77
C GLU A 62 -5.65 -1.61 7.08
N GLN A 63 -6.84 -1.85 7.61
CA GLN A 63 -7.87 -2.65 6.96
C GLN A 63 -8.78 -1.71 6.17
N PRO A 64 -9.22 -2.12 4.97
CA PRO A 64 -10.21 -1.35 4.23
C PRO A 64 -11.49 -1.24 5.05
N THR A 65 -12.11 -0.06 5.02
CA THR A 65 -13.40 0.16 5.69
C THR A 65 -14.53 -0.53 4.91
N LEU A 66 -15.70 -0.66 5.55
CA LEU A 66 -16.90 -1.15 4.84
C LEU A 66 -17.28 -0.25 3.65
N GLU A 67 -17.05 1.05 3.77
CA GLU A 67 -17.26 2.01 2.68
C GLU A 67 -16.30 1.75 1.52
N ASP A 68 -15.00 1.57 1.79
CA ASP A 68 -14.01 1.24 0.75
C ASP A 68 -14.37 -0.07 0.02
N ILE A 69 -14.82 -1.07 0.78
CA ILE A 69 -15.28 -2.36 0.24
C ILE A 69 -16.52 -2.14 -0.64
N PHE A 70 -17.51 -1.41 -0.13
CA PHE A 70 -18.74 -1.11 -0.88
C PHE A 70 -18.43 -0.38 -2.19
N LEU A 71 -17.62 0.68 -2.14
CA LEU A 71 -17.20 1.46 -3.32
C LEU A 71 -16.46 0.59 -4.34
N THR A 72 -15.58 -0.30 -3.88
CA THR A 72 -14.88 -1.25 -4.76
C THR A 72 -15.87 -2.15 -5.50
N LEU A 73 -16.83 -2.74 -4.77
CA LEU A 73 -17.84 -3.64 -5.36
C LEU A 73 -18.80 -2.92 -6.33
N THR A 74 -19.17 -1.68 -6.03
CA THR A 74 -20.07 -0.92 -6.91
C THR A 74 -19.37 -0.33 -8.13
N ASN A 75 -18.11 0.08 -8.02
CA ASN A 75 -17.33 0.55 -9.17
C ASN A 75 -17.02 -0.58 -10.15
N GLU A 76 -16.72 -1.79 -9.65
CA GLU A 76 -16.54 -2.95 -10.51
C GLU A 76 -17.83 -3.29 -11.26
N LYS A 77 -19.00 -3.29 -10.59
CA LYS A 77 -20.29 -3.52 -11.25
C LYS A 77 -20.63 -2.52 -12.34
N GLN A 78 -20.30 -1.24 -12.15
CA GLN A 78 -20.52 -0.22 -13.19
C GLN A 78 -19.59 -0.42 -14.39
N ALA A 79 -18.34 -0.85 -14.18
CA ALA A 79 -17.41 -1.17 -15.26
C ALA A 79 -17.85 -2.42 -16.06
N PHE A 80 -18.40 -3.45 -15.39
CA PHE A 80 -18.95 -4.63 -16.04
C PHE A 80 -20.22 -4.31 -16.86
N GLN A 81 -21.05 -3.37 -16.42
CA GLN A 81 -22.24 -2.96 -17.17
C GLN A 81 -21.93 -2.14 -18.43
N HIS A 82 -20.81 -1.39 -18.45
CA HIS A 82 -20.41 -0.63 -19.64
C HIS A 82 -19.84 -1.50 -20.76
N PHE A 83 -19.19 -2.62 -20.42
CA PHE A 83 -18.62 -3.55 -21.42
C PHE A 83 -19.66 -4.43 -22.14
N SER A 84 -20.88 -4.54 -21.62
CA SER A 84 -21.94 -5.39 -22.20
C SER A 84 -22.87 -4.69 -23.19
N ILE A 85 -22.66 -3.41 -23.51
CA ILE A 85 -23.54 -2.62 -24.41
C ILE A 85 -22.81 -2.21 -25.71
N SER A 86 -21.73 -2.89 -26.07
CA SER A 86 -20.95 -2.59 -27.30
C SER A 86 -20.60 -3.83 -28.13
N ALA A 87 -21.39 -4.90 -28.02
CA ALA A 87 -21.28 -6.10 -28.87
C ALA A 87 -22.56 -6.28 -29.70
#